data_AF-A0A8T3W4R9-F1
#
_entry.id   AF-A0A8T3W4R9-F1
#
_cell.length_a   1.000
_cell.length_b   1.000
_cell.length_c   1.000
_cell.angle_alpha   90.00
_cell.angle_beta   90.00
_cell.angle_gamma   90.00
#
_symmetry.space_group_name_H-M   'P 1'
#
loop_
_entity.id
_entity.type
_entity.pdbx_description
1 polymer ?
#
loop_
_entity_poly.entity_id
_entity_poly.type
_entity_poly.pdbx_seq_one_letter_code
_entity_poly.pdbx_strand_id
1 'polypeptide(L)'
;MASYNAVSTVLFGGLIDRIGKKFNFLRESLPKAGVRIPFRTYLSVVFLNTIVVYLFSLVFFTIATTFFLEFETLFKIVLLAYLPLVLAILTFGLLVIYPYQKAMGRRKNIDINLPFALTHMAAIAESGVPPYMIFKLLSNFDEYGEISREMKILVRNIDTFGIDPLTAVRETAERTPSNDLRQILLGIISATESGGDVKTYIKNAGDQAMFEWRLKREKFMQQLSAYAEFYTGILIAAPLFIIALFAVMNMIQPNIGGFDILTLTKLSIYILVPFLNAGFLLFLKGVEVEM
;
A
#
# COMPACT_ATOMS: atom_id res chain seq x y z
N MET A 1 -1.13 -26.14 10.48
CA MET A 1 -0.10 -25.18 10.04
C MET A 1 1.29 -25.49 10.59
N ALA A 2 1.45 -25.88 11.86
CA ALA A 2 2.77 -26.19 12.43
C ALA A 2 3.51 -27.35 11.72
N SER A 3 2.79 -28.42 11.34
CA SER A 3 3.37 -29.56 10.60
C SER A 3 3.91 -29.16 9.22
N TYR A 4 3.15 -28.37 8.46
CA TYR A 4 3.55 -27.92 7.11
C TYR A 4 4.81 -27.05 7.14
N ASN A 5 4.86 -26.09 8.07
CA ASN A 5 6.00 -25.19 8.25
C ASN A 5 7.26 -25.93 8.73
N ALA A 6 7.09 -26.98 9.54
CA ALA A 6 8.19 -27.83 9.98
C ALA A 6 8.76 -28.63 8.81
N VAL A 7 7.90 -29.28 8.02
CA VAL A 7 8.30 -30.07 6.83
C VAL A 7 9.03 -29.19 5.81
N SER A 8 8.51 -27.99 5.53
CA SER A 8 9.17 -27.07 4.60
C SER A 8 10.58 -26.68 5.09
N THR A 9 10.73 -26.40 6.39
CA THR A 9 12.01 -25.96 6.97
C THR A 9 13.04 -27.07 6.97
N VAL A 10 12.63 -28.33 7.20
CA VAL A 10 13.54 -29.49 7.13
C VAL A 10 14.03 -29.72 5.70
N LEU A 11 13.13 -29.63 4.72
CA LEU A 11 13.46 -29.89 3.31
C LEU A 11 14.32 -28.80 2.68
N PHE A 12 14.01 -27.52 2.95
CA PHE A 12 14.62 -26.39 2.23
C PHE A 12 15.50 -25.48 3.10
N GLY A 13 15.58 -25.73 4.42
CA GLY A 13 16.35 -24.90 5.34
C GLY A 13 17.83 -24.78 4.96
N GLY A 14 18.47 -25.89 4.56
CA GLY A 14 19.88 -25.88 4.15
C GLY A 14 20.18 -25.11 2.86
N LEU A 15 19.23 -25.07 1.92
CA LEU A 15 19.33 -24.26 0.70
C LEU A 15 19.19 -22.77 1.03
N ILE A 16 18.29 -22.44 1.96
CA ILE A 16 18.02 -21.05 2.36
C ILE A 16 19.19 -20.46 3.14
N ASP A 17 19.88 -21.25 3.96
CA ASP A 17 21.04 -20.74 4.70
C ASP A 17 22.18 -20.31 3.75
N ARG A 18 22.27 -20.90 2.54
CA ARG A 18 23.22 -20.49 1.49
C ARG A 18 22.76 -19.27 0.69
N ILE A 19 21.48 -19.16 0.39
CA ILE A 19 20.92 -18.13 -0.51
C ILE A 19 20.37 -16.91 0.27
N GLY A 20 20.22 -17.03 1.59
CA GLY A 20 19.51 -16.07 2.45
C GLY A 20 20.02 -14.63 2.38
N LYS A 21 21.31 -14.42 2.06
CA LYS A 21 21.89 -13.08 1.86
C LYS A 21 21.20 -12.28 0.74
N LYS A 22 20.68 -12.94 -0.30
CA LYS A 22 19.95 -12.29 -1.40
C LYS A 22 18.56 -11.81 -1.00
N PHE A 23 18.01 -12.31 0.11
CA PHE A 23 16.65 -12.03 0.58
C PHE A 23 16.62 -11.19 1.87
N ASN A 24 17.64 -10.36 2.11
CA ASN A 24 17.71 -9.50 3.30
C ASN A 24 16.49 -8.56 3.41
N PHE A 25 15.97 -8.04 2.29
CA PHE A 25 14.76 -7.20 2.28
C PHE A 25 13.53 -7.92 2.88
N LEU A 26 13.46 -9.24 2.73
CA LEU A 26 12.37 -10.06 3.26
C LEU A 26 12.54 -10.28 4.77
N ARG A 27 13.78 -10.39 5.24
CA ARG A 27 14.10 -10.45 6.67
C ARG A 27 13.66 -9.18 7.40
N GLU A 28 13.82 -8.01 6.78
CA GLU A 28 13.41 -6.73 7.35
C GLU A 28 11.90 -6.47 7.26
N SER A 29 11.25 -6.90 6.17
CA SER A 29 9.82 -6.66 5.96
C SER A 29 8.90 -7.61 6.73
N LEU A 30 9.35 -8.83 7.08
CA LEU A 30 8.53 -9.81 7.80
C LEU A 30 8.07 -9.34 9.20
N PRO A 31 8.96 -8.83 10.08
CA PRO A 31 8.54 -8.28 11.37
C PRO A 31 7.56 -7.11 11.20
N LYS A 32 7.87 -6.21 10.25
CA LYS A 32 7.07 -5.03 9.90
C LYS A 32 5.68 -5.38 9.35
N ALA A 33 5.57 -6.50 8.63
CA ALA A 33 4.31 -7.04 8.11
C ALA A 33 3.43 -7.72 9.17
N GLY A 34 3.93 -7.88 10.41
CA GLY A 34 3.22 -8.58 11.48
C GLY A 34 3.12 -10.09 11.27
N VAL A 35 3.98 -10.67 10.43
CA VAL A 35 3.99 -12.12 10.17
C VAL A 35 4.76 -12.81 11.29
N ARG A 36 4.10 -13.72 12.02
CA ARG A 36 4.67 -14.42 13.20
C ARG A 36 5.57 -15.61 12.85
N ILE A 37 6.01 -15.72 11.61
CA ILE A 37 6.79 -16.85 11.09
C ILE A 37 8.25 -16.40 10.93
N PRO A 38 9.24 -17.16 11.44
CA PRO A 38 10.65 -16.85 11.23
C PRO A 38 11.03 -16.76 9.75
N PHE A 39 11.96 -15.87 9.41
CA PHE A 39 12.44 -15.67 8.02
C PHE A 39 12.80 -16.98 7.31
N ARG A 40 13.55 -17.87 7.98
CA ARG A 40 13.98 -19.16 7.44
C ARG A 40 12.79 -20.04 7.08
N THR A 41 11.82 -20.14 7.98
CA THR A 41 10.60 -20.93 7.79
C THR A 41 9.72 -20.32 6.70
N TYR A 42 9.57 -19.00 6.67
CA TYR A 42 8.75 -18.33 5.66
C TYR A 42 9.30 -18.58 4.25
N LEU A 43 10.61 -18.37 4.04
CA LEU A 43 11.22 -18.60 2.73
C LEU A 43 11.14 -20.09 2.34
N SER A 44 11.25 -21.00 3.31
CA SER A 44 11.08 -22.46 3.08
C SER A 44 9.69 -22.79 2.57
N VAL A 45 8.66 -22.16 3.16
CA VAL A 45 7.27 -22.31 2.73
C VAL A 45 7.06 -21.74 1.32
N VAL A 46 7.69 -20.61 0.99
CA VAL A 46 7.62 -20.03 -0.36
C VAL A 46 8.21 -20.97 -1.40
N PHE A 47 9.39 -21.54 -1.15
CA PHE A 47 10.02 -22.52 -2.05
C PHE A 47 9.17 -23.78 -2.20
N LEU A 48 8.67 -24.34 -1.09
CA LEU A 48 7.82 -25.51 -1.13
C LEU A 48 6.53 -25.24 -1.93
N ASN A 49 5.84 -24.12 -1.66
CA ASN A 49 4.64 -23.74 -2.41
C ASN A 49 4.93 -23.56 -3.91
N THR A 50 6.07 -23.00 -4.27
CA THR A 50 6.48 -22.80 -5.67
C THR A 50 6.63 -24.15 -6.38
N ILE A 51 7.30 -25.11 -5.74
CA ILE A 51 7.47 -26.47 -6.28
C ILE A 51 6.13 -27.19 -6.38
N VAL A 52 5.29 -27.07 -5.36
CA VAL A 52 3.95 -27.66 -5.36
C VAL A 52 3.12 -27.10 -6.52
N VAL A 53 3.07 -25.77 -6.71
CA VAL A 53 2.35 -25.14 -7.83
C VAL A 53 2.93 -25.56 -9.18
N TYR A 54 4.26 -25.69 -9.29
CA TYR A 54 4.88 -26.21 -10.51
C TYR A 54 4.43 -27.64 -10.83
N LEU A 55 4.46 -28.56 -9.86
CA LEU A 55 4.03 -29.95 -10.06
C LEU A 55 2.54 -30.05 -10.40
N PHE A 56 1.69 -29.34 -9.67
CA PHE A 56 0.25 -29.33 -9.92
C PHE A 56 -0.08 -28.72 -11.29
N SER A 57 0.56 -27.61 -11.67
CA SER A 57 0.33 -26.99 -12.98
C SER A 57 0.81 -27.90 -14.12
N LEU A 58 1.94 -28.59 -13.97
CA LEU A 58 2.43 -29.56 -14.95
C LEU A 58 1.41 -30.71 -15.14
N VAL A 59 0.93 -31.31 -14.06
CA VAL A 59 -0.10 -32.37 -14.12
C VAL A 59 -1.41 -31.83 -14.73
N PHE A 60 -1.82 -30.63 -14.37
CA PHE A 60 -3.03 -30.01 -14.91
C PHE A 60 -2.92 -29.76 -16.42
N PHE A 61 -1.84 -29.15 -16.90
CA PHE A 61 -1.67 -28.86 -18.32
C PHE A 61 -1.44 -30.12 -19.17
N THR A 62 -0.80 -31.16 -18.61
CA THR A 62 -0.67 -32.46 -19.31
C THR A 62 -2.02 -33.13 -19.51
N ILE A 63 -2.88 -33.13 -18.48
CA ILE A 63 -4.26 -33.65 -18.60
C ILE A 63 -5.07 -32.78 -19.58
N ALA A 64 -5.00 -31.45 -19.46
CA ALA A 64 -5.75 -30.53 -20.32
C ALA A 64 -5.42 -30.70 -21.82
N THR A 65 -4.13 -30.81 -22.14
CA THR A 65 -3.66 -30.99 -23.54
C THR A 65 -3.87 -32.40 -24.09
N THR A 66 -4.12 -33.40 -23.23
CA THR A 66 -4.40 -34.78 -23.65
C THR A 66 -5.90 -35.04 -23.85
N PHE A 67 -6.75 -34.47 -23.01
CA PHE A 67 -8.19 -34.79 -22.99
C PHE A 67 -9.11 -33.71 -23.56
N PHE A 68 -8.71 -32.44 -23.51
CA PHE A 68 -9.61 -31.32 -23.81
C PHE A 68 -9.16 -30.45 -25.00
N LEU A 69 -7.84 -30.36 -25.25
CA LEU A 69 -7.28 -29.44 -26.23
C LEU A 69 -6.46 -30.19 -27.30
N GLU A 70 -7.01 -30.30 -28.50
CA GLU A 70 -6.32 -30.91 -29.65
C GLU A 70 -5.36 -29.91 -30.32
N PHE A 71 -4.18 -29.73 -29.71
CA PHE A 71 -3.08 -28.97 -30.33
C PHE A 71 -2.08 -29.87 -31.08
N GLU A 72 -1.38 -29.27 -32.05
CA GLU A 72 -0.22 -29.86 -32.70
C GLU A 72 0.90 -30.22 -31.71
N THR A 73 1.64 -31.30 -31.99
CA THR A 73 2.64 -31.88 -31.07
C THR A 73 3.71 -30.87 -30.63
N LEU A 74 4.18 -30.02 -31.55
CA LEU A 74 5.17 -28.99 -31.24
C LEU A 74 4.62 -27.94 -30.28
N PHE A 75 3.37 -27.49 -30.48
CA PHE A 75 2.73 -26.49 -29.64
C PHE A 75 2.48 -27.01 -28.22
N LYS A 76 2.11 -28.28 -28.08
CA LYS A 76 1.95 -28.94 -26.77
C LYS A 76 3.25 -28.94 -25.95
N ILE A 77 4.38 -29.28 -26.58
CA ILE A 77 5.68 -29.31 -25.90
C ILE A 77 6.05 -27.91 -25.40
N VAL A 78 5.86 -26.89 -26.22
CA VAL A 78 6.13 -25.49 -25.83
C VAL A 78 5.23 -25.09 -24.66
N LEU A 79 3.93 -25.36 -24.74
CA LEU A 79 2.98 -24.98 -23.69
C LEU A 79 3.31 -25.65 -22.34
N LEU A 80 3.65 -26.94 -22.35
CA LEU A 80 4.04 -27.70 -21.15
C LEU A 80 5.39 -27.25 -20.56
N ALA A 81 6.32 -26.80 -21.39
CA ALA A 81 7.59 -26.28 -20.92
C ALA A 81 7.44 -24.88 -20.28
N TYR A 82 6.65 -24.01 -20.90
CA TYR A 82 6.60 -22.59 -20.52
C TYR A 82 5.52 -22.25 -19.48
N LEU A 83 4.27 -22.73 -19.62
CA LEU A 83 3.18 -22.28 -18.73
C LEU A 83 3.37 -22.67 -17.25
N PRO A 84 3.71 -23.93 -16.90
CA PRO A 84 4.01 -24.29 -15.51
C PRO A 84 5.14 -23.45 -14.91
N LEU A 85 6.18 -23.16 -15.70
CA LEU A 85 7.32 -22.36 -15.28
C LEU A 85 6.90 -20.92 -15.00
N VAL A 86 6.12 -20.31 -15.88
CA VAL A 86 5.59 -18.95 -15.71
C VAL A 86 4.72 -18.86 -14.45
N LEU A 87 3.82 -19.82 -14.23
CA LEU A 87 2.99 -19.86 -13.02
C LEU A 87 3.82 -20.03 -11.74
N ALA A 88 4.86 -20.86 -11.76
CA ALA A 88 5.75 -21.03 -10.63
C ALA A 88 6.52 -19.74 -10.31
N ILE A 89 7.07 -19.07 -11.34
CA ILE A 89 7.78 -17.79 -11.19
C ILE A 89 6.84 -16.71 -10.65
N LEU A 90 5.62 -16.61 -11.19
CA LEU A 90 4.61 -15.66 -10.71
C LEU A 90 4.25 -15.93 -9.25
N THR A 91 4.02 -17.19 -8.88
CA THR A 91 3.72 -17.58 -7.50
C THR A 91 4.85 -17.21 -6.55
N PHE A 92 6.09 -17.51 -6.93
CA PHE A 92 7.27 -17.14 -6.17
C PHE A 92 7.36 -15.62 -5.98
N GLY A 93 7.22 -14.85 -7.06
CA GLY A 93 7.24 -13.40 -7.03
C GLY A 93 6.16 -12.81 -6.12
N LEU A 94 4.91 -13.26 -6.26
CA LEU A 94 3.79 -12.80 -5.44
C LEU A 94 4.00 -13.08 -3.96
N LEU A 95 4.44 -14.29 -3.60
CA LEU A 95 4.67 -14.65 -2.21
C LEU A 95 5.85 -13.90 -1.59
N VAL A 96 6.91 -13.64 -2.35
CA VAL A 96 8.06 -12.85 -1.87
C VAL A 96 7.68 -11.36 -1.68
N ILE A 97 6.83 -10.81 -2.55
CA ILE A 97 6.42 -9.40 -2.49
C ILE A 97 5.30 -9.19 -1.45
N TYR A 98 4.54 -10.23 -1.11
CA TYR A 98 3.39 -10.14 -0.19
C TYR A 98 3.71 -9.47 1.17
N PRO A 99 4.77 -9.85 1.91
CA PRO A 99 5.10 -9.20 3.19
C PRO A 99 5.44 -7.73 3.00
N TYR A 100 6.11 -7.37 1.90
CA TYR A 100 6.44 -5.99 1.60
C TYR A 100 5.18 -5.14 1.38
N GLN A 101 4.23 -5.63 0.55
CA GLN A 101 2.96 -4.95 0.32
C GLN A 101 2.14 -4.82 1.61
N LYS A 102 2.10 -5.88 2.43
CA LYS A 102 1.41 -5.85 3.72
C LYS A 102 2.05 -4.84 4.67
N ALA A 103 3.37 -4.82 4.78
CA ALA A 103 4.10 -3.84 5.60
C ALA A 103 3.83 -2.40 5.11
N MET A 104 3.80 -2.17 3.80
CA MET A 104 3.49 -0.87 3.21
C MET A 104 2.06 -0.43 3.53
N GLY A 105 1.07 -1.32 3.38
CA GLY A 105 -0.32 -1.03 3.73
C GLY A 105 -0.48 -0.69 5.23
N ARG A 106 0.23 -1.41 6.11
CA ARG A 106 0.26 -1.10 7.54
C ARG A 106 0.90 0.25 7.82
N ARG A 107 2.05 0.54 7.19
CA ARG A 107 2.73 1.83 7.29
C ARG A 107 1.81 2.97 6.90
N LYS A 108 1.16 2.89 5.75
CA LYS A 108 0.22 3.91 5.27
C LYS A 108 -0.92 4.15 6.26
N ASN A 109 -1.50 3.09 6.82
CA ASN A 109 -2.54 3.22 7.84
C ASN A 109 -2.03 3.93 9.11
N ILE A 110 -0.82 3.60 9.56
CA ILE A 110 -0.18 4.28 10.70
C ILE A 110 0.06 5.74 10.38
N ASP A 111 0.75 6.05 9.29
CA ASP A 111 1.18 7.42 8.94
C ASP A 111 -0.02 8.38 8.77
N ILE A 112 -1.15 7.89 8.22
CA ILE A 112 -2.39 8.68 8.07
C ILE A 112 -3.03 9.00 9.43
N ASN A 113 -3.04 8.03 10.36
CA ASN A 113 -3.73 8.15 11.65
C ASN A 113 -2.85 8.74 12.76
N LEU A 114 -1.52 8.71 12.56
CA LEU A 114 -0.52 9.13 13.54
C LEU A 114 -0.73 10.54 14.11
N PRO A 115 -0.98 11.60 13.31
CA PRO A 115 -1.14 12.94 13.86
C PRO A 115 -2.35 13.04 14.80
N PHE A 116 -3.46 12.38 14.48
CA PHE A 116 -4.65 12.34 15.32
C PHE A 116 -4.44 11.53 16.60
N ALA A 117 -3.77 10.38 16.49
CA ALA A 117 -3.41 9.57 17.64
C ALA A 117 -2.48 10.32 18.59
N LEU A 118 -1.50 11.07 18.06
CA LEU A 118 -0.59 11.90 18.85
C LEU A 118 -1.31 13.04 19.58
N THR A 119 -2.22 13.75 18.92
CA THR A 119 -3.03 14.77 19.59
C THR A 119 -3.89 14.18 20.71
N HIS A 120 -4.45 12.99 20.51
CA HIS A 120 -5.19 12.29 21.55
C HIS A 120 -4.26 11.87 22.70
N MET A 121 -3.07 11.32 22.41
CA MET A 121 -2.07 11.03 23.43
C MET A 121 -1.65 12.27 24.21
N ALA A 122 -1.49 13.42 23.56
CA ALA A 122 -1.15 14.69 24.19
C ALA A 122 -2.26 15.14 25.15
N ALA A 123 -3.52 15.08 24.72
CA ALA A 123 -4.66 15.40 25.57
C ALA A 123 -4.76 14.50 26.81
N ILE A 124 -4.46 13.20 26.66
CA ILE A 124 -4.39 12.28 27.80
C ILE A 124 -3.18 12.64 28.69
N ALA A 125 -2.01 12.91 28.11
CA ALA A 125 -0.80 13.26 28.87
C ALA A 125 -0.98 14.54 29.72
N GLU A 126 -1.78 15.51 29.24
CA GLU A 126 -2.11 16.72 29.99
C GLU A 126 -2.83 16.45 31.31
N SER A 127 -3.57 15.33 31.41
CA SER A 127 -4.22 14.91 32.66
C SER A 127 -3.26 14.33 33.71
N GLY A 128 -1.95 14.30 33.43
CA GLY A 128 -0.92 13.78 34.34
C GLY A 128 -0.85 12.24 34.40
N VAL A 129 -1.51 11.57 33.46
CA VAL A 129 -1.51 10.11 33.36
C VAL A 129 -0.14 9.60 32.89
N PRO A 130 0.41 8.53 33.50
CA PRO A 130 1.69 7.96 33.10
C PRO A 130 1.71 7.47 31.64
N PRO A 131 2.86 7.51 30.94
CA PRO A 131 2.95 7.13 29.52
C PRO A 131 2.40 5.74 29.17
N TYR A 132 2.63 4.75 30.03
CA TYR A 132 2.10 3.40 29.85
C TYR A 132 0.56 3.37 29.77
N MET A 133 -0.13 4.16 30.61
CA MET A 133 -1.59 4.23 30.61
C MET A 133 -2.12 4.91 29.35
N ILE A 134 -1.36 5.85 28.77
CA ILE A 134 -1.69 6.45 27.46
C ILE A 134 -1.71 5.36 26.39
N PHE A 135 -0.68 4.51 26.32
CA PHE A 135 -0.65 3.40 25.36
C PHE A 135 -1.80 2.41 25.59
N LYS A 136 -2.15 2.13 26.85
CA LYS A 136 -3.30 1.29 27.21
C LYS A 136 -4.62 1.85 26.72
N LEU A 137 -4.85 3.15 26.87
CA LEU A 137 -6.04 3.82 26.35
C LEU A 137 -6.10 3.76 24.81
N LEU A 138 -5.00 4.08 24.12
CA LEU A 138 -4.94 3.98 22.66
C LEU A 138 -5.13 2.55 22.15
N SER A 139 -4.67 1.55 22.88
CA SER A 139 -4.82 0.14 22.48
C SER A 139 -6.27 -0.34 22.39
N ASN A 140 -7.20 0.37 23.05
CA ASN A 140 -8.63 0.06 23.07
C ASN A 140 -9.44 0.90 22.07
N PHE A 141 -8.81 1.83 21.36
CA PHE A 141 -9.46 2.71 20.40
C PHE A 141 -9.25 2.17 18.98
N ASP A 142 -10.11 1.25 18.53
CA ASP A 142 -9.92 0.49 17.29
C ASP A 142 -9.92 1.37 16.01
N GLU A 143 -10.44 2.60 16.09
CA GLU A 143 -10.53 3.55 14.98
C GLU A 143 -9.15 3.99 14.45
N TYR A 144 -8.08 3.92 15.26
CA TYR A 144 -6.71 4.17 14.78
C TYR A 144 -6.06 2.96 14.08
N GLY A 145 -6.78 1.84 13.94
CA GLY A 145 -6.40 0.70 13.12
C GLY A 145 -5.07 0.06 13.54
N GLU A 146 -4.05 0.18 12.70
CA GLU A 146 -2.75 -0.44 12.94
C GLU A 146 -1.99 0.21 14.11
N ILE A 147 -2.23 1.48 14.44
CA ILE A 147 -1.65 2.11 15.64
C ILE A 147 -2.16 1.41 16.90
N SER A 148 -3.48 1.22 17.02
CA SER A 148 -4.11 0.54 18.16
C SER A 148 -3.59 -0.89 18.29
N ARG A 149 -3.34 -1.56 17.15
CA ARG A 149 -2.70 -2.88 17.14
C ARG A 149 -1.26 -2.84 17.66
N GLU A 150 -0.43 -1.88 17.25
CA GLU A 150 0.94 -1.73 17.78
C GLU A 150 0.89 -1.44 19.29
N MET A 151 0.01 -0.55 19.74
CA MET A 151 -0.17 -0.25 21.17
C MET A 151 -0.67 -1.48 21.96
N LYS A 152 -1.54 -2.30 21.38
CA LYS A 152 -2.01 -3.56 21.99
C LYS A 152 -0.88 -4.58 22.13
N ILE A 153 0.04 -4.65 21.17
CA ILE A 153 1.22 -5.50 21.26
C ILE A 153 2.13 -4.99 22.40
N LEU A 154 2.37 -3.68 22.45
CA LEU A 154 3.17 -3.04 23.49
C LEU A 154 2.59 -3.29 24.88
N VAL A 155 1.31 -3.01 25.09
CA VAL A 155 0.62 -3.20 26.38
C VAL A 155 0.60 -4.67 26.77
N ARG A 156 0.38 -5.59 25.82
CA ARG A 156 0.45 -7.04 26.10
C ARG A 156 1.86 -7.47 26.53
N ASN A 157 2.91 -6.93 25.92
CA ASN A 157 4.30 -7.22 26.30
C ASN A 157 4.57 -6.84 27.76
N ILE A 158 3.96 -5.75 28.23
CA ILE A 158 4.07 -5.30 29.61
C ILE A 158 3.17 -6.14 30.53
N ASP A 159 1.86 -6.19 30.25
CA ASP A 159 0.85 -6.76 31.16
C ASP A 159 0.91 -8.29 31.24
N THR A 160 1.17 -8.96 30.11
CA THR A 160 1.13 -10.42 30.03
C THR A 160 2.51 -11.04 30.21
N PHE A 161 3.55 -10.41 29.67
CA PHE A 161 4.90 -10.96 29.68
C PHE A 161 5.83 -10.31 30.71
N GLY A 162 5.37 -9.26 31.41
CA GLY A 162 6.16 -8.59 32.47
C GLY A 162 7.40 -7.87 31.94
N ILE A 163 7.42 -7.51 30.65
CA ILE A 163 8.55 -6.80 30.04
C ILE A 163 8.55 -5.37 30.56
N ASP A 164 9.75 -4.86 30.87
CA ASP A 164 9.96 -3.47 31.27
C ASP A 164 9.34 -2.49 30.23
N PRO A 165 8.59 -1.45 30.64
CA PRO A 165 7.91 -0.55 29.72
C PRO A 165 8.81 0.14 28.69
N LEU A 166 10.01 0.59 29.08
CA LEU A 166 10.93 1.24 28.14
C LEU A 166 11.46 0.24 27.11
N THR A 167 11.76 -0.98 27.56
CA THR A 167 12.17 -2.09 26.70
C THR A 167 11.05 -2.47 25.72
N ALA A 168 9.81 -2.57 26.19
CA ALA A 168 8.65 -2.88 25.36
C ALA A 168 8.38 -1.79 24.30
N VAL A 169 8.53 -0.51 24.67
CA VAL A 169 8.44 0.62 23.71
C VAL A 169 9.55 0.50 22.66
N ARG A 170 10.78 0.17 23.06
CA ARG A 170 11.93 0.02 22.16
C ARG A 170 11.71 -1.11 21.15
N GLU A 171 11.27 -2.28 21.61
CA GLU A 171 10.93 -3.40 20.72
C GLU A 171 9.81 -3.06 19.74
N THR A 172 8.80 -2.30 20.20
CA THR A 172 7.70 -1.85 19.33
C THR A 172 8.22 -0.86 18.27
N ALA A 173 9.11 0.05 18.65
CA ALA A 173 9.73 1.02 17.75
C ALA A 173 10.61 0.35 16.68
N GLU A 174 11.31 -0.73 17.01
CA GLU A 174 12.12 -1.48 16.03
C GLU A 174 11.28 -2.29 15.04
N ARG A 175 10.08 -2.71 15.45
CA ARG A 175 9.21 -3.59 14.66
C ARG A 175 8.16 -2.86 13.84
N THR A 176 7.82 -1.62 14.20
CA THR A 176 6.82 -0.85 13.45
C THR A 176 7.27 -0.60 11.99
N PRO A 177 6.36 -0.70 11.01
CA PRO A 177 6.66 -0.37 9.63
C PRO A 177 6.78 1.14 9.36
N SER A 178 6.29 1.99 10.28
CA SER A 178 6.32 3.46 10.18
C SER A 178 7.58 4.05 10.81
N ASN A 179 8.32 4.85 10.04
CA ASN A 179 9.50 5.56 10.54
C ASN A 179 9.11 6.68 11.51
N ASP A 180 7.98 7.35 11.26
CA ASP A 180 7.50 8.47 12.07
C ASP A 180 7.07 7.97 13.44
N LEU A 181 6.25 6.90 13.49
CA LEU A 181 5.89 6.26 14.76
C LEU A 181 7.12 5.75 15.51
N ARG A 182 8.08 5.14 14.81
CA ARG A 182 9.35 4.71 15.43
C ARG A 182 10.08 5.89 16.08
N GLN A 183 10.19 7.01 15.39
CA GLN A 183 10.87 8.20 15.93
C GLN A 183 10.17 8.75 17.16
N ILE A 184 8.83 8.79 17.15
CA ILE A 184 8.05 9.19 18.32
C ILE A 184 8.30 8.27 19.51
N LEU A 185 8.21 6.94 19.31
CA LEU A 185 8.41 5.98 20.39
C LEU A 185 9.83 6.06 20.97
N LEU A 186 10.86 6.20 20.13
CA LEU A 186 12.23 6.39 20.59
C LEU A 186 12.42 7.73 21.31
N GLY A 187 11.75 8.78 20.88
CA GLY A 187 11.78 10.08 21.56
C GLY A 187 11.11 10.05 22.93
N ILE A 188 10.03 9.27 23.11
CA ILE A 188 9.42 9.02 24.43
C ILE A 188 10.43 8.33 25.36
N ILE A 189 11.16 7.33 24.86
CA ILE A 189 12.20 6.64 25.64
C ILE A 189 13.29 7.64 26.04
N SER A 190 13.82 8.40 25.08
CA SER A 190 14.89 9.37 25.31
C SER A 190 14.48 10.47 26.31
N ALA A 191 13.25 10.99 26.20
CA ALA A 191 12.70 11.94 27.15
C ALA A 191 12.61 11.34 28.56
N THR A 192 12.19 10.07 28.67
CA THR A 192 12.08 9.37 29.96
C THR A 192 13.46 9.11 30.59
N GLU A 193 14.41 8.57 29.82
CA GLU A 193 15.77 8.26 30.28
C GLU A 193 16.56 9.50 30.68
N SER A 194 16.31 10.63 30.01
CA SER A 194 16.99 11.91 30.30
C SER A 194 16.34 12.69 31.45
N GLY A 195 15.27 12.17 32.08
CA GLY A 195 14.50 12.87 33.10
C GLY A 195 13.72 14.09 32.58
N GLY A 196 13.48 14.15 31.27
CA GLY A 196 12.70 15.21 30.62
C GLY A 196 11.19 15.01 30.77
N ASP A 197 10.42 16.00 30.31
CA ASP A 197 8.96 15.95 30.35
C ASP A 197 8.38 15.25 29.12
N VAL A 198 8.02 13.97 29.30
CA VAL A 198 7.36 13.14 28.27
C VAL A 198 6.05 13.75 27.78
N LYS A 199 5.28 14.41 28.65
CA LYS A 199 4.02 15.06 28.25
C LYS A 199 4.31 16.20 27.28
N THR A 200 5.29 17.04 27.59
CA THR A 200 5.71 18.12 26.69
C THR A 200 6.24 17.58 25.36
N TYR A 201 6.99 16.47 25.39
CA TYR A 201 7.43 15.80 24.16
C TYR A 201 6.26 15.33 23.28
N ILE A 202 5.31 14.58 23.85
CA ILE A 202 4.14 14.04 23.12
C ILE A 202 3.29 15.19 22.56
N LYS A 203 3.10 16.27 23.34
CA LYS A 203 2.37 17.46 22.89
C LYS A 203 3.03 18.12 21.68
N ASN A 204 4.32 18.42 21.78
CA ASN A 204 5.06 19.05 20.69
C ASN A 204 5.09 18.15 19.43
N ALA A 205 5.24 16.83 19.62
CA ALA A 205 5.16 15.87 18.54
C ALA A 205 3.78 15.85 17.86
N GLY A 206 2.70 15.90 18.64
CA GLY A 206 1.33 15.96 18.12
C GLY A 206 1.05 17.26 17.37
N ASP A 207 1.45 18.40 17.91
CA ASP A 207 1.28 19.70 17.26
C ASP A 207 2.05 19.78 15.93
N GLN A 208 3.30 19.30 15.92
CA GLN A 208 4.11 19.22 14.71
C GLN A 208 3.50 18.28 13.67
N ALA A 209 3.09 17.07 14.07
CA ALA A 209 2.50 16.10 13.15
C ALA A 209 1.17 16.61 12.56
N MET A 210 0.33 17.25 13.37
CA MET A 210 -0.91 17.88 12.91
C MET A 210 -0.65 19.04 11.96
N PHE A 211 0.36 19.88 12.23
CA PHE A 211 0.76 20.96 11.34
C PHE A 211 1.21 20.42 9.97
N GLU A 212 2.08 19.42 9.94
CA GLU A 212 2.54 18.79 8.70
C GLU A 212 1.40 18.13 7.93
N TRP A 213 0.47 17.48 8.64
CA TRP A 213 -0.72 16.88 8.03
C TRP A 213 -1.61 17.94 7.38
N ARG A 214 -1.86 19.07 8.06
CA ARG A 214 -2.64 20.20 7.51
C ARG A 214 -1.96 20.78 6.27
N LEU A 215 -0.65 20.98 6.31
CA LEU A 215 0.11 21.51 5.18
C LEU A 215 0.06 20.57 3.97
N LYS A 216 0.22 19.25 4.17
CA LYS A 216 0.07 18.26 3.09
C LYS A 216 -1.35 18.28 2.52
N ARG A 217 -2.37 18.36 3.38
CA ARG A 217 -3.76 18.45 2.97
C ARG A 217 -4.04 19.71 2.15
N GLU A 218 -3.53 20.85 2.58
CA GLU A 218 -3.72 22.12 1.87
C GLU A 218 -3.08 22.08 0.48
N LYS A 219 -1.84 21.59 0.37
CA LYS A 219 -1.18 21.40 -0.93
C LYS A 219 -1.97 20.48 -1.85
N PHE A 220 -2.54 19.41 -1.31
CA PHE A 220 -3.40 18.51 -2.07
C PHE A 220 -4.69 19.21 -2.56
N MET A 221 -5.33 20.01 -1.71
CA MET A 221 -6.50 20.79 -2.12
C MET A 221 -6.16 21.84 -3.19
N GLN A 222 -4.99 22.47 -3.10
CA GLN A 222 -4.50 23.39 -4.13
C GLN A 222 -4.28 22.68 -5.47
N GLN A 223 -3.69 21.47 -5.46
CA GLN A 223 -3.53 20.65 -6.66
C GLN A 223 -4.89 20.28 -7.28
N LEU A 224 -5.85 19.83 -6.46
CA LEU A 224 -7.21 19.54 -6.92
C LEU A 224 -7.90 20.78 -7.51
N SER A 225 -7.70 21.95 -6.91
CA SER A 225 -8.24 23.21 -7.43
C SER A 225 -7.64 23.54 -8.80
N ALA A 226 -6.33 23.37 -8.97
CA ALA A 226 -5.69 23.57 -10.27
C ALA A 226 -6.21 22.57 -11.33
N TYR A 227 -6.43 21.30 -10.97
CA TYR A 227 -7.03 20.32 -11.87
C TYR A 227 -8.48 20.67 -12.23
N ALA A 228 -9.25 21.20 -11.29
CA ALA A 228 -10.61 21.69 -11.55
C ALA A 228 -10.61 22.88 -12.51
N GLU A 229 -9.63 23.79 -12.40
CA GLU A 229 -9.46 24.92 -13.33
C GLU A 229 -9.10 24.44 -14.74
N PHE A 230 -8.18 23.48 -14.87
CA PHE A 230 -7.88 22.88 -16.17
C PHE A 230 -9.10 22.18 -16.78
N TYR A 231 -9.90 21.51 -15.96
CA TYR A 231 -11.14 20.87 -16.40
C TYR A 231 -12.15 21.90 -16.94
N THR A 232 -12.42 22.98 -16.20
CA THR A 232 -13.38 23.99 -16.65
C THR A 232 -12.87 24.78 -17.87
N GLY A 233 -11.58 25.11 -17.92
CA GLY A 233 -10.98 25.83 -19.04
C GLY A 233 -10.88 25.01 -20.32
N ILE A 234 -10.28 23.82 -20.26
CA ILE A 234 -9.98 23.04 -21.46
C ILE A 234 -11.13 22.10 -21.81
N LEU A 235 -11.71 21.40 -20.84
CA LEU A 235 -12.69 20.35 -21.12
C LEU A 235 -14.13 20.88 -21.23
N ILE A 236 -14.44 22.05 -20.67
CA ILE A 236 -15.77 22.67 -20.79
C ILE A 236 -15.72 23.85 -21.76
N ALA A 237 -14.91 24.88 -21.47
CA ALA A 237 -14.97 26.13 -22.23
C ALA A 237 -14.49 25.97 -23.68
N ALA A 238 -13.43 25.20 -23.95
CA ALA A 238 -12.94 25.02 -25.31
C ALA A 238 -13.94 24.28 -26.23
N PRO A 239 -14.55 23.14 -25.83
CA PRO A 239 -15.62 22.53 -26.61
C PRO A 239 -16.83 23.43 -26.80
N LEU A 240 -17.26 24.17 -25.77
CA LEU A 240 -18.36 25.14 -25.90
C LEU A 240 -18.03 26.23 -26.91
N PHE A 241 -16.80 26.74 -26.91
CA PHE A 241 -16.34 27.74 -27.87
C PHE A 241 -16.36 27.18 -29.31
N ILE A 242 -15.87 25.95 -29.52
CA ILE A 242 -15.92 25.28 -30.84
C ILE A 242 -17.37 25.11 -31.30
N ILE A 243 -18.27 24.68 -30.41
CA ILE A 243 -19.69 24.51 -30.72
C ILE A 243 -20.33 25.85 -31.09
N ALA A 244 -20.06 26.91 -30.33
CA ALA A 244 -20.58 28.25 -30.62
C ALA A 244 -20.05 28.78 -31.96
N LEU A 245 -18.77 28.58 -32.25
CA LEU A 245 -18.16 28.97 -33.53
C LEU A 245 -18.83 28.24 -34.69
N PHE A 246 -18.98 26.92 -34.60
CA PHE A 246 -19.66 26.14 -35.64
C PHE A 246 -21.14 26.53 -35.80
N ALA A 247 -21.84 26.86 -34.71
CA ALA A 247 -23.22 27.34 -34.80
C ALA A 247 -23.32 28.64 -35.62
N VAL A 248 -22.44 29.62 -35.38
CA VAL A 248 -22.41 30.87 -36.15
C VAL A 248 -22.01 30.62 -37.61
N MET A 249 -21.00 29.79 -37.85
CA MET A 249 -20.56 29.48 -39.21
C MET A 249 -21.65 28.78 -40.02
N ASN A 250 -22.42 27.88 -39.41
CA ASN A 250 -23.54 27.19 -40.08
C ASN A 250 -24.60 28.16 -40.60
N MET A 251 -24.80 29.31 -39.94
CA MET A 251 -25.73 30.35 -40.40
C MET A 251 -25.23 31.12 -41.62
N ILE A 252 -23.91 31.30 -41.77
CA ILE A 252 -23.32 32.07 -42.87
C ILE A 252 -23.09 31.16 -44.08
N GLN A 253 -22.42 30.03 -43.85
CA GLN A 253 -22.05 29.07 -44.87
C GLN A 253 -22.17 27.66 -44.29
N PRO A 254 -23.23 26.89 -44.59
CA PRO A 254 -23.47 25.58 -44.00
C PRO A 254 -22.39 24.52 -44.29
N ASN A 255 -21.57 24.72 -45.33
CA ASN A 255 -20.58 23.75 -45.78
C ASN A 255 -19.16 24.32 -45.78
N ILE A 256 -18.22 23.63 -45.13
CA ILE A 256 -16.79 23.98 -45.11
C ILE A 256 -15.99 22.77 -45.58
N GLY A 257 -15.14 22.96 -46.60
CA GLY A 257 -14.23 21.90 -47.06
C GLY A 257 -14.92 20.62 -47.57
N GLY A 258 -16.17 20.73 -48.04
CA GLY A 258 -16.97 19.59 -48.52
C GLY A 258 -17.78 18.85 -47.44
N PHE A 259 -17.66 19.26 -46.17
CA PHE A 259 -18.44 18.70 -45.07
C PHE A 259 -19.49 19.71 -44.58
N ASP A 260 -20.67 19.20 -44.22
CA ASP A 260 -21.70 19.96 -43.52
C ASP A 260 -21.22 20.27 -42.09
N ILE A 261 -21.29 21.55 -41.70
CA ILE A 261 -20.88 22.02 -40.38
C ILE A 261 -21.71 21.35 -39.27
N LEU A 262 -22.96 21.00 -39.53
CA LEU A 262 -23.78 20.27 -38.57
C LEU A 262 -23.18 18.88 -38.30
N THR A 263 -22.61 18.24 -39.32
CA THR A 263 -21.91 16.95 -39.19
C THR A 263 -20.62 17.11 -38.40
N LEU A 264 -19.84 18.17 -38.66
CA LEU A 264 -18.62 18.48 -37.88
C LEU A 264 -18.94 18.77 -36.41
N THR A 265 -20.02 19.50 -36.12
CA THR A 265 -20.46 19.79 -34.75
C THR A 265 -20.86 18.52 -34.00
N LYS A 266 -21.65 17.64 -34.64
CA LYS A 266 -22.00 16.32 -34.08
C LYS A 266 -20.76 15.49 -33.83
N LEU A 267 -19.79 15.48 -34.74
CA LEU A 267 -18.53 14.76 -34.57
C LEU A 267 -17.76 15.27 -33.35
N SER A 268 -17.66 16.60 -33.15
CA SER A 268 -17.01 17.18 -31.97
C SER A 268 -17.73 16.79 -30.67
N ILE A 269 -19.06 16.82 -30.63
CA ILE A 269 -19.81 16.46 -29.43
C ILE A 269 -19.70 14.96 -29.12
N TYR A 270 -19.86 14.09 -30.12
CA TYR A 270 -19.93 12.65 -29.89
C TYR A 270 -18.56 11.95 -29.84
N ILE A 271 -17.50 12.56 -30.38
CA ILE A 271 -16.16 11.98 -30.38
C ILE A 271 -15.20 12.80 -29.54
N LEU A 272 -15.03 14.09 -29.86
CA LEU A 272 -14.00 14.92 -29.21
C LEU A 272 -14.26 15.07 -27.70
N VAL A 273 -15.49 15.39 -27.29
CA VAL A 273 -15.81 15.60 -25.86
C VAL A 273 -15.64 14.32 -25.03
N PRO A 274 -16.18 13.15 -25.42
CA PRO A 274 -15.94 11.89 -24.71
C PRO A 274 -14.47 11.51 -24.67
N PHE A 275 -13.74 11.72 -25.77
CA PHE A 275 -12.32 11.41 -25.84
C PHE A 275 -11.50 12.27 -24.87
N LEU A 276 -11.74 13.58 -24.84
CA LEU A 276 -11.08 14.50 -23.89
C LEU A 276 -11.40 14.14 -22.44
N ASN A 277 -12.67 13.82 -22.13
CA ASN A 277 -13.07 13.41 -20.79
C ASN A 277 -12.45 12.08 -20.38
N ALA A 278 -12.41 11.09 -21.27
CA ALA A 278 -11.73 9.82 -21.02
C ALA A 278 -10.23 10.01 -20.77
N GLY A 279 -9.58 10.88 -21.55
CA GLY A 279 -8.19 11.26 -21.35
C GLY A 279 -7.95 11.91 -19.98
N PHE A 280 -8.82 12.82 -19.56
CA PHE A 280 -8.71 13.49 -18.26
C PHE A 280 -8.98 12.54 -17.09
N LEU A 281 -9.92 11.61 -17.21
CA LEU A 281 -10.14 10.56 -16.21
C LEU A 281 -8.91 9.67 -16.03
N LEU A 282 -8.25 9.29 -17.13
CA LEU A 282 -6.99 8.53 -17.07
C LEU A 282 -5.87 9.34 -16.42
N PHE A 283 -5.77 10.62 -16.74
CA PHE A 283 -4.81 11.54 -16.10
C PHE A 283 -5.04 11.62 -14.59
N LEU A 284 -6.28 11.86 -14.13
CA LEU A 284 -6.61 11.91 -12.71
C LEU A 284 -6.27 10.61 -12.01
N LYS A 285 -6.63 9.48 -12.60
CA LYS A 285 -6.32 8.16 -12.03
C LYS A 285 -4.81 7.90 -11.93
N GLY A 286 -4.01 8.46 -12.84
CA GLY A 286 -2.55 8.39 -12.77
C GLY A 286 -1.95 9.24 -11.66
N VAL A 287 -2.53 10.42 -11.40
CA VAL A 287 -2.07 11.36 -10.37
C VAL A 287 -2.55 10.97 -8.97
N GLU A 288 -3.72 10.35 -8.84
CA GLU A 288 -4.30 9.93 -7.56
C GLU A 288 -3.45 8.88 -6.82
N VAL A 289 -2.48 8.24 -7.50
CA VAL A 289 -1.66 7.14 -6.95
C VAL A 289 -0.73 7.57 -5.80
N GLU A 290 -0.52 8.87 -5.54
CA GLU A 290 0.44 9.35 -4.54
C GLU A 290 -0.08 9.59 -3.10
N MET A 291 -1.29 9.17 -2.74
CA MET A 291 -1.72 9.17 -1.32
C MET A 291 -2.13 7.79 -0.82
#